data_AF-A0A649UZ25-F1
#
_entry.id   AF-A0A649UZ25-F1
#
_cell.length_a   1.000
_cell.length_b   1.000
_cell.length_c   1.000
_cell.angle_alpha   90.00
_cell.angle_beta   90.00
_cell.angle_gamma   90.00
#
_symmetry.space_group_name_H-M   'P 1'
#
loop_
_entity.id
_entity.type
_entity.pdbx_description
1 polymer ?
#
loop_
_entity_poly.entity_id
_entity_poly.type
_entity_poly.pdbx_seq_one_letter_code
_entity_poly.pdbx_strand_id
1 'polypeptide(L)'
;QILWLYNDYVTEGGAMNVMFLINHGTKKELWTAPLDGLILPGITRDSVIKLVQSWGDVKVCEKKFTIHDLMELSKEKKIEEAFCTGTAAVLTPIKSVTYDNVEYVVNSGDKIGNLTS
;
A
#
# COMPACT_ATOMS: atom_id res chain seq x y z
N GLN A 1 -3.46 12.19 -5.89
CA GLN A 1 -4.44 11.13 -6.25
C GLN A 1 -5.41 10.98 -5.08
N ILE A 2 -6.62 10.46 -5.31
CA ILE A 2 -7.61 10.19 -4.23
C ILE A 2 -7.39 8.76 -3.71
N LEU A 3 -7.33 8.58 -2.39
CA LEU A 3 -7.41 7.26 -1.77
C LEU A 3 -8.88 6.97 -1.47
N TRP A 4 -9.44 5.95 -2.12
CA TRP A 4 -10.82 5.54 -1.93
C TRP A 4 -10.99 4.74 -0.64
N LEU A 5 -12.02 5.09 0.12
CA LEU A 5 -12.43 4.40 1.33
C LEU A 5 -13.87 3.86 1.18
N TYR A 6 -14.13 2.70 1.78
CA TYR A 6 -15.49 2.17 1.94
C TYR A 6 -15.70 1.78 3.40
N ASN A 7 -16.54 2.54 4.12
CA ASN A 7 -16.69 2.41 5.58
C ASN A 7 -15.32 2.40 6.29
N ASP A 8 -14.49 3.41 5.99
CA ASP A 8 -13.11 3.58 6.47
C ASP A 8 -12.09 2.53 6.00
N TYR A 9 -12.51 1.45 5.34
CA TYR A 9 -11.60 0.47 4.74
C TYR A 9 -10.93 1.04 3.51
N VAL A 10 -9.62 0.85 3.42
CA VAL A 10 -8.81 1.26 2.27
C VAL A 10 -9.09 0.35 1.08
N THR A 11 -9.28 0.95 -0.11
CA THR A 11 -9.64 0.21 -1.33
C THR A 11 -8.63 0.43 -2.46
N GLU A 12 -8.69 1.60 -3.13
CA GLU A 12 -7.91 1.91 -4.34
C GLU A 12 -7.37 3.33 -4.31
N GLY A 13 -6.27 3.60 -5.03
CA GLY A 13 -5.70 4.93 -5.22
C GLY A 13 -5.97 5.46 -6.63
N GLY A 14 -6.97 6.31 -6.78
CA GLY A 14 -7.45 6.76 -8.09
C GLY A 14 -8.07 5.62 -8.87
N ALA A 15 -7.49 5.25 -10.01
CA ALA A 15 -7.89 4.10 -10.83
C ALA A 15 -6.86 2.95 -10.75
N MET A 16 -6.18 2.82 -9.61
CA MET A 16 -5.08 1.88 -9.39
C MET A 16 -5.27 1.17 -8.05
N ASN A 17 -4.80 -0.08 -7.96
CA ASN A 17 -4.72 -0.75 -6.67
C ASN A 17 -3.63 -0.08 -5.82
N VAL A 18 -3.77 -0.14 -4.50
CA VAL A 18 -2.81 0.45 -3.55
C VAL A 18 -2.17 -0.64 -2.70
N MET A 19 -0.90 -0.45 -2.37
CA MET A 19 -0.11 -1.35 -1.54
C MET A 19 0.71 -0.58 -0.52
N PHE A 20 0.88 -1.16 0.67
CA PHE A 20 1.65 -0.60 1.77
C PHE A 20 2.62 -1.66 2.31
N LEU A 21 3.92 -1.39 2.27
CA LEU A 21 4.95 -2.23 2.89
C LEU A 21 5.08 -1.83 4.36
N ILE A 22 4.75 -2.76 5.25
CA ILE A 22 4.78 -2.58 6.70
C ILE A 22 5.98 -3.34 7.27
N ASN A 23 6.78 -2.65 8.07
CA ASN A 23 7.94 -3.18 8.74
C ASN A 23 7.63 -3.45 10.22
N HIS A 24 7.76 -4.72 10.61
CA HIS A 24 7.57 -5.20 11.99
C HIS A 24 8.91 -5.57 12.65
N GLY A 25 10.00 -4.90 12.26
CA GLY A 25 11.37 -5.16 12.71
C GLY A 25 12.03 -6.26 11.88
N THR A 26 11.88 -7.52 12.30
CA THR A 26 12.50 -8.68 11.62
C THR A 26 11.64 -9.28 10.52
N LYS A 27 10.40 -8.80 10.35
CA LYS A 27 9.44 -9.27 9.35
C LYS A 27 8.85 -8.08 8.60
N LYS A 28 8.58 -8.26 7.32
CA LYS A 28 7.87 -7.30 6.48
C LYS A 28 6.59 -7.90 5.94
N GLU A 29 5.55 -7.08 5.86
CA GLU A 29 4.27 -7.46 5.25
C GLU A 29 3.87 -6.45 4.17
N LEU A 30 3.47 -6.92 2.99
CA LEU A 30 2.89 -6.08 1.95
C LEU A 30 1.36 -6.16 2.04
N TRP A 31 0.73 -5.09 2.49
CA TRP A 31 -0.71 -5.02 2.67
C TRP A 31 -1.38 -4.46 1.42
N THR A 32 -2.46 -5.10 0.99
CA THR A 32 -3.34 -4.60 -0.08
C THR A 32 -4.76 -5.10 0.16
N ALA A 33 -5.76 -4.38 -0.33
CA ALA A 33 -7.16 -4.76 -0.18
C ALA A 33 -7.44 -6.11 -0.88
N PRO A 34 -8.33 -6.96 -0.33
CA PRO A 34 -8.64 -8.27 -0.91
C PRO A 34 -9.56 -8.13 -2.13
N LEU A 35 -9.55 -9.11 -3.02
CA LEU A 35 -10.47 -9.18 -4.15
C LEU A 35 -11.82 -9.75 -3.71
N ASP A 36 -12.64 -8.93 -3.04
CA ASP A 36 -13.95 -9.31 -2.50
C ASP A 36 -15.14 -8.83 -3.35
N GLY A 37 -14.86 -8.35 -4.57
CA GLY A 37 -15.85 -7.79 -5.50
C GLY A 37 -15.90 -6.25 -5.50
N LEU A 38 -15.30 -5.58 -4.50
CA LEU A 38 -15.18 -4.12 -4.49
C LEU A 38 -13.95 -3.61 -5.23
N ILE A 39 -12.85 -4.38 -5.19
CA ILE A 39 -11.54 -4.00 -5.74
C ILE A 39 -11.38 -4.55 -7.15
N LEU A 40 -10.86 -3.75 -8.08
CA LEU A 40 -10.58 -4.24 -9.43
C LEU A 40 -9.38 -5.21 -9.42
N PRO A 41 -9.49 -6.38 -10.06
CA PRO A 41 -8.41 -7.37 -10.13
C PRO A 41 -7.33 -6.94 -11.13
N GLY A 42 -6.50 -5.97 -10.76
CA GLY A 42 -5.45 -5.42 -11.63
C GLY A 42 -4.36 -6.44 -11.98
N ILE A 43 -3.99 -6.52 -13.26
CA ILE A 43 -2.91 -7.41 -13.73
C ILE A 43 -1.55 -6.99 -13.17
N THR A 44 -1.28 -5.67 -13.06
CA THR A 44 -0.05 -5.16 -12.45
C THR A 44 0.02 -5.53 -10.96
N ARG A 45 -1.10 -5.45 -10.23
CA ARG A 45 -1.21 -5.89 -8.83
C ARG A 45 -0.82 -7.36 -8.69
N ASP A 46 -1.41 -8.24 -9.51
CA ASP A 46 -1.10 -9.67 -9.51
C ASP A 46 0.38 -9.95 -9.79
N SER A 47 0.96 -9.23 -10.76
CA SER A 47 2.39 -9.35 -11.11
C SER A 47 3.30 -8.94 -9.95
N VAL A 48 2.98 -7.84 -9.27
CA VAL A 48 3.73 -7.37 -8.09
C VAL A 48 3.64 -8.36 -6.94
N ILE A 49 2.44 -8.88 -6.65
CA ILE A 49 2.26 -9.89 -5.58
C ILE A 49 3.12 -11.12 -5.83
N LYS A 50 3.11 -11.66 -7.06
CA LYS A 50 3.92 -12.82 -7.44
C LYS A 50 5.41 -12.55 -7.32
N LEU A 51 5.86 -11.37 -7.76
CA LEU A 51 7.26 -10.96 -7.65
C LEU A 51 7.71 -10.89 -6.18
N VAL A 52 6.94 -10.21 -5.34
CA VAL A 52 7.24 -10.06 -3.91
C VAL A 52 7.24 -11.40 -3.19
N GLN A 53 6.28 -12.29 -3.50
CA GLN A 53 6.27 -13.64 -2.96
C GLN A 53 7.51 -14.45 -3.37
N SER A 54 8.06 -14.23 -4.57
CA SER A 54 9.25 -14.94 -5.05
C SER A 54 10.54 -14.58 -4.30
N TRP A 55 10.59 -13.39 -3.67
CA TRP A 55 11.76 -12.96 -2.88
C TRP A 55 11.85 -13.68 -1.53
N GLY A 56 10.71 -14.09 -0.97
CA GLY A 56 10.64 -14.94 0.23
C GLY A 56 10.86 -14.23 1.57
N ASP A 57 11.16 -12.93 1.57
CA ASP A 57 11.43 -12.11 2.77
C ASP A 57 10.26 -11.18 3.16
N VAL A 58 9.31 -10.97 2.25
CA VAL A 58 8.09 -10.17 2.46
C VAL A 58 6.85 -11.05 2.39
N LYS A 59 6.03 -11.02 3.44
CA LYS A 59 4.74 -11.71 3.45
C LYS A 59 3.67 -10.84 2.79
N VAL A 60 3.03 -11.34 1.73
CA VAL A 60 1.88 -10.64 1.13
C VAL A 60 0.61 -10.90 1.95
N CYS A 61 -0.09 -9.82 2.30
CA CYS A 61 -1.30 -9.82 3.09
C CYS A 61 -2.44 -9.13 2.32
N GLU A 62 -3.21 -9.90 1.56
CA GLU A 62 -4.46 -9.45 0.94
C GLU A 62 -5.56 -9.43 2.01
N LYS A 63 -5.78 -8.27 2.65
CA LYS A 63 -6.65 -8.15 3.82
C LYS A 63 -7.35 -6.80 3.90
N LYS A 64 -8.47 -6.75 4.62
CA LYS A 64 -9.13 -5.48 4.96
C LYS A 64 -8.34 -4.79 6.08
N PHE A 65 -8.09 -3.50 5.89
CA PHE A 65 -7.51 -2.61 6.89
C PHE A 65 -8.11 -1.21 6.68
N THR A 66 -8.18 -0.46 7.76
CA THR A 66 -8.81 0.86 7.81
C THR A 66 -7.79 1.96 7.59
N ILE A 67 -8.28 3.16 7.28
CA ILE A 67 -7.45 4.36 7.27
C ILE A 67 -6.83 4.63 8.65
N HIS A 68 -7.53 4.28 9.73
CA HIS A 68 -7.04 4.41 11.10
C HIS A 68 -5.85 3.50 11.39
N ASP A 69 -5.87 2.26 10.89
CA ASP A 69 -4.72 1.35 10.97
C ASP A 69 -3.49 1.98 10.30
N LEU A 70 -3.65 2.60 9.13
CA LEU A 70 -2.55 3.28 8.44
C LEU A 70 -2.03 4.49 9.22
N MET A 71 -2.91 5.27 9.85
CA MET A 71 -2.50 6.41 10.68
C MET A 71 -1.66 5.98 11.88
N GLU A 72 -2.08 4.90 12.55
CA GLU A 72 -1.35 4.34 13.69
C GLU A 72 0.03 3.86 13.23
N LEU A 73 0.09 3.05 12.17
CA LEU A 73 1.35 2.57 11.60
C LEU A 73 2.26 3.71 11.13
N SER A 74 1.69 4.79 10.57
CA SER A 74 2.43 6.00 10.17
C SER A 74 3.05 6.70 11.38
N LYS A 75 2.27 6.91 12.46
CA LYS A 75 2.77 7.51 13.72
C LYS A 75 3.88 6.68 14.34
N GLU A 76 3.78 5.36 14.26
CA GLU A 76 4.79 4.42 14.73
C GLU A 76 5.98 4.26 13.77
N LYS A 77 5.96 4.91 12.60
CA LYS A 77 6.97 4.80 11.54
C LYS A 77 7.18 3.36 11.06
N LYS A 78 6.12 2.56 11.06
CA LYS A 78 6.12 1.17 10.57
C LYS A 78 5.84 1.06 9.07
N ILE A 79 5.28 2.08 8.43
CA ILE A 79 5.09 2.08 6.97
C ILE A 79 6.42 2.43 6.31
N GLU A 80 7.02 1.47 5.62
CA GLU A 80 8.30 1.63 4.93
C GLU A 80 8.10 2.20 3.51
N GLU A 81 7.11 1.67 2.79
CA GLU A 81 6.77 2.12 1.44
C GLU A 81 5.26 2.10 1.22
N ALA A 82 4.77 2.99 0.36
CA ALA A 82 3.41 2.95 -0.16
C ALA A 82 3.43 3.29 -1.65
N PHE A 83 2.61 2.59 -2.43
CA PHE A 83 2.54 2.83 -3.87
C PHE A 83 1.23 2.36 -4.48
N CYS A 84 0.86 2.98 -5.59
CA CYS A 84 -0.20 2.50 -6.46
C CYS A 84 0.37 1.61 -7.57
N THR A 85 -0.40 0.60 -7.99
CA THR A 85 -0.09 -0.27 -9.12
C THR A 85 -1.16 -0.16 -10.19
N GLY A 86 -0.78 0.07 -11.44
CA GLY A 86 -1.73 0.14 -12.56
C GLY A 86 -1.03 0.07 -13.91
N THR A 87 -1.79 -0.21 -14.97
CA THR A 87 -1.24 -0.37 -16.33
C THR A 87 -0.60 0.91 -16.86
N ALA A 88 -1.16 2.08 -16.53
CA ALA A 88 -0.71 3.36 -17.05
C ALA A 88 0.59 3.87 -16.40
N ALA A 89 0.86 3.50 -15.15
CA ALA A 89 1.97 4.05 -14.36
C ALA A 89 2.55 2.97 -13.43
N VAL A 90 2.81 1.79 -14.01
CA VAL A 90 3.34 0.53 -13.43
C VAL A 90 3.41 0.51 -11.90
N LEU A 91 4.35 1.27 -11.31
CA LEU A 91 4.38 1.62 -9.90
C LEU A 91 4.41 3.14 -9.72
N THR A 92 3.52 3.69 -8.90
CA THR A 92 3.50 5.12 -8.55
C THR A 92 3.70 5.28 -7.03
N PRO A 93 4.86 5.76 -6.56
CA PRO A 93 5.12 5.95 -5.14
C PRO A 93 4.17 6.96 -4.47
N ILE A 94 3.85 6.73 -3.20
CA ILE A 94 3.02 7.60 -2.37
C ILE A 94 3.89 8.12 -1.21
N LYS A 95 4.03 9.44 -1.10
CA LYS A 95 4.78 10.08 0.00
C LYS A 95 3.93 10.22 1.26
N SER A 96 2.69 10.68 1.10
CA SER A 96 1.79 10.95 2.22
C SER A 96 0.33 10.70 1.82
N VAL A 97 -0.49 10.50 2.85
CA VAL A 97 -1.95 10.44 2.76
C VAL A 97 -2.51 11.50 3.69
N THR A 98 -3.37 12.37 3.17
CA THR A 98 -4.08 13.37 3.97
C THR A 98 -5.48 12.86 4.30
N TYR A 99 -5.83 12.85 5.59
CA TYR A 99 -7.17 12.50 6.06
C TYR A 99 -7.57 13.44 7.20
N ASP A 100 -8.81 13.95 7.14
CA ASP A 100 -9.35 14.91 8.11
C ASP A 100 -8.41 16.10 8.38
N ASN A 101 -7.89 16.69 7.30
CA ASN A 101 -6.92 17.80 7.32
C ASN A 101 -5.57 17.50 8.00
N VAL A 102 -5.28 16.24 8.33
CA VAL A 102 -4.00 15.79 8.89
C VAL A 102 -3.24 15.00 7.83
N GLU A 103 -1.98 15.37 7.61
CA GLU A 103 -1.07 14.65 6.72
C GLU A 103 -0.33 13.54 7.47
N TYR A 104 -0.37 12.33 6.91
CA TYR A 104 0.34 11.16 7.42
C TYR A 104 1.38 10.72 6.39
N VAL A 105 2.65 10.64 6.81
CA VAL A 105 3.74 10.17 5.94
C VAL A 105 3.67 8.64 5.86
N VAL A 106 3.66 8.10 4.65
CA VAL A 106 3.51 6.66 4.38
C VAL A 106 4.70 6.08 3.62
N ASN A 107 5.86 6.71 3.75
CA ASN A 107 7.12 6.22 3.24
C ASN A 107 8.26 6.50 4.23
N SER A 108 9.38 5.80 4.09
CA SER A 108 10.54 5.97 4.96
C SER A 108 11.43 7.19 4.65
N GLY A 109 10.96 8.17 3.85
CA GLY A 109 11.71 9.40 3.52
C GLY A 109 11.62 9.84 2.05
N ASP A 110 12.56 10.69 1.58
CA ASP A 110 12.57 11.22 0.20
C ASP A 110 13.19 10.27 -0.85
N LYS A 111 13.53 9.04 -0.45
CA LYS A 111 14.07 8.02 -1.37
C LYS A 111 12.94 7.12 -1.86
N ILE A 112 12.96 6.82 -3.15
CA ILE A 112 12.17 5.72 -3.74
C ILE A 112 12.64 4.44 -3.03
N GLY A 113 11.69 3.67 -2.50
CA GLY A 113 12.02 2.47 -1.73
C GLY A 113 12.36 1.29 -2.64
N ASN A 114 12.88 0.21 -2.06
CA ASN A 114 13.43 -0.93 -2.83
C ASN A 114 12.36 -1.65 -3.66
N LEU A 115 11.09 -1.61 -3.26
CA LEU A 115 10.00 -2.17 -4.07
C LEU A 115 9.61 -1.26 -5.23
N THR A 116 9.88 0.03 -5.12
CA THR A 116 9.44 1.07 -6.04
C THR A 116 10.54 1.63 -6.92
N SER A 117 11.80 1.23 -6.70
CA SER A 117 13.01 1.66 -7.41
C SER A 117 13.36 0.84 -8.64
#